data_AF-A0A142WWL1-F1
#
_entry.id   AF-A0A142WWL1-F1
#
_cell.length_a   1.000
_cell.length_b   1.000
_cell.length_c   1.000
_cell.angle_alpha   90.00
_cell.angle_beta   90.00
_cell.angle_gamma   90.00
#
_symmetry.space_group_name_H-M   'P 1'
#
loop_
_entity.id
_entity.type
_entity.pdbx_description
1 polymer ?
#
loop_
_entity_poly.entity_id
_entity_poly.type
_entity_poly.pdbx_seq_one_letter_code
_entity_poly.pdbx_strand_id
1 'polypeptide(L)'
;MEQDSLGPRAPSRLFRMLVSEYITLREIGVKPIAVTLVAPSVAGDVEFLVAANLASREGDTVTITPRGTELLKATPYSWSPVVVSFDAEGLGW
;
A
#
# COMPACT_ATOMS: atom_id res chain seq x y z
N MET A 1 12.90 -39.45 10.28
CA MET A 1 11.92 -38.38 10.00
C MET A 1 12.72 -37.10 9.91
N GLU A 2 13.17 -36.77 8.71
CA GLU A 2 13.90 -35.54 8.44
C GLU A 2 12.96 -34.34 8.64
N GLN A 3 13.43 -33.38 9.42
CA GLN A 3 12.81 -32.08 9.57
C GLN A 3 12.96 -31.34 8.24
N ASP A 4 11.87 -31.24 7.49
CA ASP A 4 11.79 -30.36 6.34
C ASP A 4 11.65 -28.92 6.87
N SER A 5 12.76 -28.34 7.34
CA SER A 5 12.87 -26.92 7.70
C SER A 5 12.93 -26.08 6.42
N LEU A 6 11.85 -26.09 5.67
CA LEU A 6 11.60 -25.07 4.65
C LEU A 6 11.28 -23.79 5.41
N GLY A 7 12.01 -22.72 5.13
CA GLY A 7 11.85 -21.40 5.75
C GLY A 7 10.41 -20.86 5.64
N PRO A 8 10.14 -19.63 6.13
CA PRO A 8 8.79 -19.07 6.07
C PRO A 8 8.22 -19.19 4.66
N ARG A 9 7.09 -19.90 4.55
CA ARG A 9 6.42 -20.20 3.29
C ARG A 9 6.17 -18.89 2.55
N ALA A 10 6.60 -18.80 1.30
CA ALA A 10 6.34 -17.62 0.48
C ALA A 10 4.81 -17.41 0.36
N PRO A 11 4.31 -16.17 0.43
CA PRO A 11 2.90 -15.86 0.27
C PRO A 11 2.34 -16.42 -1.03
N SER A 12 1.15 -17.00 -0.96
CA SER A 12 0.44 -17.50 -2.15
C SER A 12 -0.06 -16.36 -3.03
N ARG A 13 -0.33 -15.20 -2.43
CA ARG A 13 -0.84 -14.00 -3.08
C ARG A 13 -0.15 -12.75 -2.54
N LEU A 14 0.34 -11.92 -3.45
CA LEU A 14 1.00 -10.66 -3.12
C LEU A 14 0.19 -9.48 -3.62
N PHE A 15 -0.03 -8.51 -2.75
CA PHE A 15 -0.43 -7.16 -3.15
C PHE A 15 0.83 -6.36 -3.43
N ARG A 16 0.89 -5.71 -4.60
CA ARG A 16 2.07 -4.96 -5.03
C ARG A 16 1.67 -3.54 -5.38
N MET A 17 2.52 -2.61 -5.00
CA MET A 17 2.39 -1.20 -5.32
C MET A 17 3.79 -0.61 -5.53
N LEU A 18 3.86 0.48 -6.28
CA LEU A 18 5.09 1.25 -6.45
C LEU A 18 5.53 1.83 -5.10
N VAL A 19 6.84 2.06 -4.98
CA VAL A 19 7.40 2.77 -3.82
C VAL A 19 6.83 4.19 -3.72
N SER A 20 6.57 4.87 -4.86
CA SER A 20 5.91 6.18 -4.88
C SER A 20 4.52 6.12 -4.26
N GLU A 21 3.68 5.19 -4.73
CA GLU A 21 2.33 4.94 -4.21
C GLU A 21 2.34 4.68 -2.70
N TYR A 22 3.31 3.89 -2.22
CA TYR A 22 3.42 3.58 -0.80
C TYR A 22 3.85 4.80 0.03
N ILE A 23 4.76 5.61 -0.49
CA ILE A 23 5.16 6.89 0.15
C ILE A 23 3.97 7.83 0.20
N THR A 24 3.24 8.02 -0.90
CA THR A 24 2.02 8.84 -0.94
C THR A 24 0.98 8.34 0.06
N LEU A 25 0.76 7.02 0.17
CA LEU A 25 -0.13 6.46 1.18
C LEU A 25 0.31 6.80 2.61
N ARG A 26 1.62 6.73 2.90
CA ARG A 26 2.15 7.13 4.21
C ARG A 26 1.93 8.60 4.50
N GLU A 27 2.10 9.47 3.51
CA GLU A 27 1.83 10.91 3.65
C GLU A 27 0.36 11.18 3.96
N ILE A 28 -0.56 10.52 3.23
CA ILE A 28 -2.01 10.58 3.48
C ILE A 28 -2.34 10.06 4.89
N GLY A 29 -1.65 9.00 5.33
CA GLY A 29 -1.80 8.42 6.67
C GLY A 29 -1.37 9.35 7.81
N VAL A 30 -0.49 10.31 7.55
CA VAL A 30 -0.12 11.37 8.50
C VAL A 30 -1.15 12.49 8.49
N LYS A 31 -1.59 12.92 7.30
CA LYS A 31 -2.60 13.97 7.13
C LYS A 31 -3.32 13.84 5.78
N PRO A 32 -4.58 14.29 5.69
CA PRO A 32 -5.25 14.44 4.40
C PRO A 32 -4.44 15.31 3.43
N ILE A 33 -4.49 14.98 2.14
CA ILE A 33 -3.86 15.77 1.07
C ILE A 33 -4.93 16.35 0.14
N ALA A 34 -4.61 17.48 -0.51
CA ALA A 34 -5.45 18.09 -1.54
C ALA A 34 -4.87 17.79 -2.93
N VAL A 35 -5.64 17.11 -3.79
CA VAL A 35 -5.18 16.66 -5.13
C VAL A 35 -4.79 17.83 -6.03
N THR A 36 -5.41 18.99 -5.86
CA THR A 36 -5.11 20.19 -6.66
C THR A 36 -3.75 20.82 -6.34
N LEU A 37 -3.12 20.42 -5.22
CA LEU A 37 -1.84 20.96 -4.76
C LEU A 37 -0.66 20.00 -4.98
N VAL A 38 -0.90 18.80 -5.52
CA VAL A 38 0.17 17.81 -5.72
C VAL A 38 0.73 17.85 -7.14
N ALA A 39 1.98 17.42 -7.29
CA ALA A 39 2.59 17.25 -8.61
C ALA A 39 1.84 16.18 -9.42
N PRO A 40 1.83 16.24 -10.77
CA PRO A 40 1.13 15.26 -11.61
C PRO A 40 1.53 13.80 -11.35
N SER A 41 2.78 13.54 -10.98
CA SER A 41 3.25 12.19 -10.61
C SER A 41 2.50 11.63 -9.39
N VAL A 42 2.22 12.47 -8.40
CA VAL A 42 1.48 12.09 -7.18
C VAL A 42 -0.01 11.90 -7.49
N ALA A 43 -0.56 12.59 -8.48
CA ALA A 43 -1.95 12.40 -8.89
C ALA A 43 -2.19 10.95 -9.38
N GLY A 44 -1.25 10.39 -10.15
CA GLY A 44 -1.31 8.98 -10.56
C GLY A 44 -1.25 8.01 -9.38
N ASP A 45 -0.36 8.28 -8.41
CA ASP A 45 -0.28 7.49 -7.18
C ASP A 45 -1.62 7.52 -6.41
N VAL A 46 -2.24 8.69 -6.28
CA VAL A 46 -3.56 8.88 -5.64
C VAL A 46 -4.66 8.08 -6.35
N GLU A 47 -4.71 8.10 -7.68
CA GLU A 47 -5.69 7.35 -8.46
C GLU A 47 -5.58 5.84 -8.18
N PHE A 48 -4.36 5.30 -8.17
CA PHE A 48 -4.12 3.92 -7.79
C PHE A 48 -4.61 3.62 -6.36
N LEU A 49 -4.24 4.45 -5.39
CA LEU A 49 -4.60 4.25 -3.98
C LEU A 49 -6.11 4.27 -3.75
N VAL A 50 -6.83 5.15 -4.45
CA VAL A 50 -8.30 5.20 -4.41
C VAL A 50 -8.90 3.96 -5.07
N ALA A 51 -8.41 3.55 -6.24
CA ALA A 51 -8.88 2.34 -6.92
C ALA A 51 -8.64 1.06 -6.09
N ALA A 52 -7.54 1.01 -5.34
CA ALA A 52 -7.20 -0.08 -4.42
C ALA A 52 -7.92 0.00 -3.06
N ASN A 53 -8.78 1.02 -2.86
CA ASN A 53 -9.49 1.31 -1.61
C ASN A 53 -8.55 1.50 -0.40
N LEU A 54 -7.32 1.97 -0.63
CA LEU A 54 -6.35 2.33 0.42
C LEU A 54 -6.51 3.78 0.85
N ALA A 55 -7.03 4.62 -0.04
CA ALA A 55 -7.45 5.98 0.23
C ALA A 55 -8.88 6.22 -0.28
N SER A 56 -9.55 7.24 0.25
CA SER A 56 -10.84 7.74 -0.24
C SER A 56 -10.70 9.18 -0.67
N ARG A 57 -11.42 9.56 -1.73
CA ARG A 57 -11.46 10.92 -2.24
C ARG A 57 -12.85 11.53 -2.05
N GLU A 58 -12.92 12.67 -1.39
CA GLU A 58 -14.12 13.50 -1.27
C GLU A 58 -13.82 14.91 -1.81
N GLY A 59 -14.38 15.22 -2.99
CA GLY A 59 -13.97 16.40 -3.75
C GLY A 59 -12.48 16.34 -4.08
N ASP A 60 -11.72 17.34 -3.62
CA ASP A 60 -10.26 17.39 -3.80
C ASP A 60 -9.47 16.86 -2.61
N THR A 61 -10.14 16.48 -1.52
CA THR A 61 -9.48 15.96 -0.33
C THR A 61 -9.35 14.44 -0.42
N VAL A 62 -8.15 13.94 -0.16
CA VAL A 62 -7.86 12.50 -0.08
C VAL A 62 -7.47 12.14 1.35
N THR A 63 -8.13 11.14 1.89
CA THR A 63 -7.95 10.62 3.24
C THR A 63 -7.64 9.12 3.22
N ILE A 64 -6.97 8.62 4.24
CA ILE A 64 -6.66 7.20 4.36
C ILE A 64 -7.92 6.42 4.77
N THR A 65 -8.12 5.24 4.18
CA THR A 65 -9.22 4.34 4.60
C THR A 65 -8.76 3.43 5.77
N PRO A 66 -9.69 2.72 6.43
CA PRO A 66 -9.30 1.65 7.35
C PRO A 66 -8.39 0.60 6.70
N ARG A 67 -8.66 0.21 5.45
CA ARG A 67 -7.84 -0.75 4.70
C ARG A 67 -6.43 -0.23 4.45
N GLY A 68 -6.28 1.04 4.07
CA GLY A 68 -4.97 1.69 3.95
C GLY A 68 -4.23 1.75 5.27
N THR A 69 -4.94 2.05 6.36
CA THR A 69 -4.38 2.08 7.72
C THR A 69 -3.84 0.71 8.14
N GLU A 70 -4.56 -0.37 7.86
CA GLU A 70 -4.09 -1.73 8.14
C GLU A 70 -2.87 -2.09 7.29
N LEU A 71 -2.83 -1.72 6.01
CA LEU A 71 -1.64 -1.94 5.18
C LEU A 71 -0.42 -1.18 5.72
N LEU A 72 -0.58 0.05 6.22
CA LEU A 72 0.53 0.82 6.82
C LEU A 72 1.06 0.23 8.14
N LYS A 73 0.26 -0.59 8.84
CA LYS A 73 0.70 -1.33 10.04
C LYS A 73 1.42 -2.62 9.69
N ALA A 74 1.17 -3.17 8.50
CA ALA A 74 1.75 -4.43 8.07
C ALA A 74 3.23 -4.29 7.72
N THR A 75 4.00 -5.34 7.98
CA THR A 75 5.39 -5.43 7.52
C THR A 75 5.38 -5.83 6.03
N PRO A 76 6.04 -5.08 5.14
CA PRO A 76 6.21 -5.50 3.76
C PRO A 76 6.85 -6.87 3.66
N TYR A 77 6.32 -7.73 2.79
CA TYR A 77 6.92 -9.01 2.48
C TYR A 77 8.25 -8.85 1.73
N SER A 78 8.30 -7.88 0.80
CA SER A 78 9.53 -7.54 0.09
C SER A 78 9.55 -6.07 -0.32
N TRP A 79 10.75 -5.53 -0.47
CA TRP A 79 10.99 -4.15 -0.87
C TRP A 79 12.13 -4.10 -1.88
N SER A 80 11.91 -3.42 -3.00
CA SER A 80 12.91 -3.12 -4.03
C SER A 80 12.96 -1.61 -4.27
N PRO A 81 13.88 -1.10 -5.12
CA PRO A 81 13.89 0.32 -5.45
C PRO A 81 12.61 0.83 -6.12
N VAL A 82 11.78 -0.05 -6.70
CA VAL A 82 10.60 0.33 -7.50
C VAL A 82 9.29 -0.14 -6.88
N VAL A 83 9.27 -1.35 -6.30
CA VAL A 83 8.05 -2.02 -5.83
C VAL A 83 8.18 -2.42 -4.36
N VAL A 84 7.10 -2.23 -3.61
CA VAL A 84 6.86 -2.85 -2.30
C VAL A 84 5.75 -3.89 -2.43
N SER A 85 5.93 -5.04 -1.79
CA SER A 85 4.95 -6.12 -1.81
C SER A 85 4.50 -6.49 -0.40
N PHE A 86 3.22 -6.79 -0.25
CA PHE A 86 2.61 -7.27 0.98
C PHE A 86 2.00 -8.64 0.77
N ASP A 87 2.05 -9.48 1.80
CA ASP A 87 1.28 -10.71 1.84
C ASP A 87 -0.22 -10.37 1.89
N ALA A 88 -0.92 -10.57 0.77
CA ALA A 88 -2.34 -10.23 0.67
C ALA A 88 -3.19 -11.19 1.51
N GLU A 89 -2.79 -12.46 1.62
CA GLU A 89 -3.50 -13.46 2.41
C GLU A 89 -3.37 -13.15 3.90
N GLY A 90 -2.16 -12.78 4.33
CA GLY A 90 -1.90 -12.30 5.71
C GLY A 90 -2.66 -11.03 6.08
N LEU A 91 -3.06 -10.22 5.08
CA LEU A 91 -3.93 -9.05 5.24
C LEU A 91 -5.44 -9.37 5.16
N GLY A 92 -5.81 -10.60 4.81
CA GLY A 92 -7.19 -11.04 4.61
C GLY A 92 -7.84 -10.56 3.31
N TRP A 93 -7.07 -10.41 2.21
CA TRP A 93 -7.50 -9.82 0.92
C TRP A 93 -7.60 -10.82 -0.24
#